data_AF-A0A349TFG2-F1
#
_entry.id   AF-A0A349TFG2-F1
#
_cell.length_a   1.000
_cell.length_b   1.000
_cell.length_c   1.000
_cell.angle_alpha   90.00
_cell.angle_beta   90.00
_cell.angle_gamma   90.00
#
_symmetry.space_group_name_H-M   'P 1'
#
loop_
_entity.id
_entity.type
_entity.pdbx_description
1 polymer ?
#
loop_
_entity_poly.entity_id
_entity_poly.type
_entity_poly.pdbx_seq_one_letter_code
_entity_poly.pdbx_strand_id
1 'polypeptide(L)'
;MLMQTHETRLAALRQELKSRELDGFIVPICDEHMSEYVGAYAQRLAWLTGFGGSAGSTVVLQEKAAIFVDGRYTVQVRDQVDESLFEYRSVPKDTIGGWLAENAAEGALIGYDPWLHTRKWVEMVQTKLERTGAKLVPVEPNPIDAVWQDQPEPSDAQAQVHDNANAGQSSSEKRAIVADWLKSQGHDATVISALDSIAWLLNIRGSDVDHTPVALSYLIANDDGTAELFIAPEKVTPELSQHLGNAISIRDRAEFSGALGALSGKSISIDPEYGVAAIAQLIEQAGGTVSFDRDPTILPKAIKNDVEQQGHRDAQARDGAAVARFLHWLEREAPSGEIDELAAAAKLKEFRREHGDLRDLSFDTISAAGPHAALPHYRVDEHSNIPIPPSSIYLVDSGGQYLDGTTDITRTVWVGPGEPSDEMRDRYTRVLKGHIAIDLALFPQGTAGSQIDAFARQFLWQAGLDYAHGTGHGG
;
A
#
# COMPACT_ATOMS: atom_id res chain seq x y z
N MET A 1 -26.63 -14.89 -6.64
CA MET A 1 -26.89 -13.59 -6.00
C MET A 1 -26.91 -12.55 -7.11
N LEU A 2 -27.90 -11.66 -7.15
CA LEU A 2 -27.88 -10.56 -8.10
C LEU A 2 -26.71 -9.65 -7.71
N MET A 3 -25.73 -9.47 -8.59
CA MET A 3 -24.66 -8.48 -8.38
C MET A 3 -25.34 -7.11 -8.18
N GLN A 4 -25.22 -6.53 -6.99
CA GLN A 4 -25.71 -5.18 -6.76
C GLN A 4 -24.89 -4.20 -7.60
N THR A 5 -25.56 -3.29 -8.30
CA THR A 5 -24.90 -2.21 -9.03
C THR A 5 -24.24 -1.24 -8.06
N HIS A 6 -23.21 -0.51 -8.50
CA HIS A 6 -22.60 0.56 -7.71
C HIS A 6 -23.60 1.63 -7.26
N GLU A 7 -24.61 1.92 -8.10
CA GLU A 7 -25.74 2.80 -7.75
C GLU A 7 -26.53 2.26 -6.53
N THR A 8 -26.83 0.95 -6.51
CA THR A 8 -27.56 0.31 -5.41
C THR A 8 -26.75 0.37 -4.11
N ARG A 9 -25.43 0.12 -4.19
CA ARG A 9 -24.52 0.19 -3.04
C ARG A 9 -24.44 1.60 -2.47
N LEU A 10 -24.32 2.62 -3.32
CA LEU A 10 -24.31 4.02 -2.92
C LEU A 10 -25.63 4.45 -2.26
N ALA A 11 -26.77 4.01 -2.81
CA ALA A 11 -28.08 4.27 -2.24
C ALA A 11 -28.25 3.62 -0.85
N ALA A 12 -27.80 2.36 -0.69
CA ALA A 12 -27.80 1.66 0.59
C ALA A 12 -26.94 2.39 1.64
N LEU A 13 -25.74 2.82 1.26
CA LEU A 13 -24.87 3.61 2.15
C LEU A 13 -25.55 4.91 2.58
N ARG A 14 -26.15 5.69 1.67
CA ARG A 14 -26.87 6.93 2.02
C ARG A 14 -28.01 6.69 3.00
N GLN A 15 -28.77 5.61 2.81
CA GLN A 15 -29.83 5.21 3.73
C GLN A 15 -29.27 4.89 5.13
N GLU A 16 -28.13 4.21 5.20
CA GLU A 16 -27.44 3.90 6.45
C GLU A 16 -26.85 5.14 7.13
N LEU A 17 -26.31 6.09 6.37
CA LEU A 17 -25.87 7.37 6.94
C LEU A 17 -27.05 8.14 7.54
N LYS A 18 -28.21 8.12 6.86
CA LYS A 18 -29.42 8.77 7.36
C LYS A 18 -29.97 8.12 8.62
N SER A 19 -29.90 6.78 8.73
CA SER A 19 -30.34 6.06 9.94
C SER A 19 -29.47 6.40 11.16
N ARG A 20 -28.21 6.78 10.92
CA ARG A 20 -27.22 7.19 11.93
C ARG A 20 -27.13 8.71 12.15
N GLU A 21 -28.03 9.48 11.55
CA GLU A 21 -28.03 10.96 11.63
C GLU A 21 -26.72 11.60 11.12
N LEU A 22 -26.11 10.99 10.09
CA LEU A 22 -24.92 11.50 9.41
C LEU A 22 -25.28 12.12 8.06
N ASP A 23 -24.66 13.25 7.75
CA ASP A 23 -24.84 13.98 6.49
C ASP A 23 -23.87 13.51 5.41
N GLY A 24 -22.79 12.84 5.81
CA GLY A 24 -21.83 12.24 4.90
C GLY A 24 -20.86 11.28 5.56
N PHE A 25 -20.04 10.62 4.73
CA PHE A 25 -19.03 9.68 5.16
C PHE A 25 -17.83 9.68 4.22
N ILE A 26 -16.64 9.47 4.78
CA ILE A 26 -15.37 9.44 4.06
C ILE A 26 -14.87 8.00 4.01
N VAL A 27 -14.45 7.56 2.84
CA VAL A 27 -14.00 6.19 2.57
C VAL A 27 -12.63 6.24 1.89
N PRO A 28 -11.54 5.91 2.58
CA PRO A 28 -10.22 5.80 1.97
C PRO A 28 -9.99 4.43 1.30
N ILE A 29 -8.93 4.31 0.48
CA ILE A 29 -8.25 3.03 0.23
C ILE A 29 -7.18 2.88 1.33
N CYS A 30 -7.55 2.18 2.40
CA CYS A 30 -6.63 1.69 3.43
C CYS A 30 -7.36 0.66 4.31
N ASP A 31 -6.59 -0.02 5.15
CA ASP A 31 -7.07 -0.85 6.25
C ASP A 31 -6.64 -0.24 7.59
N GLU A 32 -6.92 -0.97 8.67
CA GLU A 32 -6.59 -0.59 10.04
C GLU A 32 -5.08 -0.63 10.37
N HIS A 33 -4.25 -0.92 9.37
CA HIS A 33 -2.80 -0.96 9.43
C HIS A 33 -2.14 0.07 8.49
N MET A 34 -2.95 0.89 7.78
CA MET A 34 -2.49 1.82 6.76
C MET A 34 -1.69 1.14 5.63
N SER A 35 -2.08 -0.08 5.27
CA SER A 35 -1.45 -0.86 4.20
C SER A 35 -1.70 -0.23 2.82
N GLU A 36 -0.71 -0.31 1.93
CA GLU A 36 -0.85 0.12 0.52
C GLU A 36 -1.76 -0.84 -0.27
N TYR A 37 -1.52 -2.14 -0.13
CA TYR A 37 -2.43 -3.19 -0.59
C TYR A 37 -3.28 -3.64 0.59
N VAL A 38 -4.58 -3.73 0.37
CA VAL A 38 -5.53 -4.12 1.43
C VAL A 38 -6.15 -5.48 1.10
N GLY A 39 -6.34 -6.29 2.13
CA GLY A 39 -7.06 -7.56 1.99
C GLY A 39 -8.48 -7.36 1.47
N ALA A 40 -9.06 -8.38 0.83
CA ALA A 40 -10.38 -8.29 0.20
C ALA A 40 -11.48 -7.78 1.14
N TYR A 41 -11.41 -8.13 2.44
CA TYR A 41 -12.33 -7.65 3.48
C TYR A 41 -12.34 -6.13 3.66
N ALA A 42 -11.22 -5.45 3.36
CA ALA A 42 -11.02 -4.03 3.57
C ALA A 42 -11.17 -3.19 2.27
N GLN A 43 -11.48 -3.80 1.13
CA GLN A 43 -11.64 -3.13 -0.18
C GLN A 43 -12.95 -2.34 -0.31
N ARG A 44 -13.30 -1.54 0.70
CA ARG A 44 -14.55 -0.79 0.83
C ARG A 44 -14.76 0.22 -0.30
N LEU A 45 -13.71 0.94 -0.70
CA LEU A 45 -13.80 1.92 -1.78
C LEU A 45 -14.05 1.22 -3.13
N ALA A 46 -13.35 0.12 -3.42
CA ALA A 46 -13.55 -0.66 -4.64
C ALA A 46 -14.95 -1.27 -4.68
N TRP A 47 -15.43 -1.82 -3.55
CA TRP A 47 -16.80 -2.33 -3.44
C TRP A 47 -17.83 -1.22 -3.73
N LEU A 48 -17.66 -0.05 -3.12
CA LEU A 48 -18.60 1.06 -3.28
C LEU A 48 -18.60 1.65 -4.71
N THR A 49 -17.41 1.87 -5.28
CA THR A 49 -17.25 2.71 -6.49
C THR A 49 -16.90 1.95 -7.76
N GLY A 50 -16.33 0.74 -7.65
CA GLY A 50 -15.72 0.00 -8.75
C GLY A 50 -14.24 0.35 -9.01
N PHE A 51 -13.70 1.40 -8.37
CA PHE A 51 -12.33 1.82 -8.57
C PHE A 51 -11.33 0.81 -8.01
N GLY A 52 -10.47 0.26 -8.88
CA GLY A 52 -9.46 -0.75 -8.54
C GLY A 52 -8.02 -0.22 -8.47
N GLY A 53 -7.81 1.08 -8.33
CA GLY A 53 -6.47 1.66 -8.15
C GLY A 53 -5.96 1.49 -6.71
N SER A 54 -4.64 1.58 -6.51
CA SER A 54 -4.02 1.44 -5.17
C SER A 54 -4.05 2.71 -4.31
N ALA A 55 -4.45 3.86 -4.87
CA ALA A 55 -4.55 5.11 -4.11
C ALA A 55 -5.79 5.90 -4.50
N GLY A 56 -6.55 6.31 -3.48
CA GLY A 56 -7.73 7.13 -3.67
C GLY A 56 -8.59 7.21 -2.42
N SER A 57 -9.59 8.07 -2.47
CA SER A 57 -10.60 8.19 -1.42
C SER A 57 -11.90 8.68 -2.03
N THR A 58 -13.03 8.35 -1.43
CA THR A 58 -14.33 8.92 -1.80
C THR A 58 -15.00 9.57 -0.60
N VAL A 59 -15.78 10.61 -0.89
CA VAL A 59 -16.65 11.28 0.06
C VAL A 59 -18.07 11.14 -0.45
N VAL A 60 -18.96 10.62 0.40
CA VAL A 60 -20.38 10.47 0.09
C VAL A 60 -21.17 11.40 0.98
N LEU A 61 -21.93 12.31 0.37
CA LEU A 61 -22.99 13.08 1.00
C LEU A 61 -24.35 12.50 0.59
N GLN A 62 -25.43 12.98 1.22
CA GLN A 62 -26.80 12.55 0.89
C GLN A 62 -27.17 12.72 -0.59
N GLU A 63 -26.73 13.81 -1.22
CA GLU A 63 -27.09 14.12 -2.63
C GLU A 63 -25.91 14.12 -3.59
N LYS A 64 -24.67 14.18 -3.09
CA LYS A 64 -23.45 14.26 -3.91
C LYS A 64 -22.42 13.24 -3.48
N ALA A 65 -21.52 12.86 -4.36
CA ALA A 65 -20.32 12.12 -4.00
C ALA A 65 -19.16 12.54 -4.90
N ALA A 66 -17.94 12.38 -4.40
CA ALA A 66 -16.73 12.65 -5.15
C ALA A 66 -15.68 11.58 -4.89
N ILE A 67 -14.88 11.26 -5.89
CA ILE A 67 -13.70 10.39 -5.78
C ILE A 67 -12.43 11.18 -6.10
N PHE A 68 -11.43 11.01 -5.24
CA PHE A 68 -10.17 11.73 -5.26
C PHE A 68 -9.07 10.76 -5.65
N VAL A 69 -8.37 11.02 -6.75
CA VAL A 69 -7.27 10.19 -7.25
C VAL A 69 -6.07 11.05 -7.63
N ASP A 70 -4.88 10.47 -7.56
CA ASP A 70 -3.65 11.12 -8.02
C ASP A 70 -3.41 10.96 -9.54
N GLY A 71 -2.30 11.52 -10.03
CA GLY A 71 -1.97 11.56 -11.45
C GLY A 71 -1.90 10.18 -12.14
N ARG A 72 -1.58 9.12 -11.40
CA ARG A 72 -1.45 7.75 -11.93
C ARG A 72 -2.78 7.17 -12.41
N TYR A 73 -3.89 7.64 -11.81
CA TYR A 73 -5.21 7.01 -11.92
C TYR A 73 -6.25 7.87 -12.64
N THR A 74 -5.83 8.97 -13.27
CA THR A 74 -6.77 9.90 -13.93
C THR A 74 -7.53 9.27 -15.08
N VAL A 75 -6.93 8.37 -15.86
CA VAL A 75 -7.65 7.63 -16.91
C VAL A 75 -8.47 6.50 -16.29
N GLN A 76 -7.85 5.67 -15.45
CA GLN A 76 -8.49 4.51 -14.83
C GLN A 76 -9.79 4.85 -14.09
N VAL A 77 -9.85 5.97 -13.35
CA VAL A 77 -11.07 6.36 -12.64
C VAL A 77 -12.25 6.62 -13.58
N ARG A 78 -11.99 7.11 -14.80
CA ARG A 78 -13.04 7.39 -15.81
C ARG A 78 -13.55 6.13 -16.47
N ASP A 79 -12.70 5.10 -16.55
CA ASP A 79 -13.07 3.80 -17.12
C ASP A 79 -13.84 2.94 -16.11
N GLN A 80 -13.52 3.07 -14.81
CA GLN A 80 -14.03 2.17 -13.76
C GLN A 80 -15.16 2.75 -12.90
N VAL A 81 -15.30 4.07 -12.81
CA VAL A 81 -16.27 4.72 -11.90
C VAL A 81 -17.27 5.52 -12.70
N ASP A 82 -18.56 5.36 -12.43
CA ASP A 82 -19.64 6.08 -13.10
C ASP A 82 -19.64 7.59 -12.71
N GLU A 83 -19.40 8.46 -13.69
CA GLU A 83 -19.42 9.93 -13.57
C GLU A 83 -20.76 10.46 -13.04
N SER A 84 -21.88 9.77 -13.32
CA SER A 84 -23.19 10.18 -12.84
C SER A 84 -23.37 9.99 -11.33
N LEU A 85 -22.54 9.13 -10.73
CA LEU A 85 -22.56 8.82 -9.30
C LEU A 85 -21.47 9.58 -8.53
N PHE A 86 -20.29 9.78 -9.12
CA PHE A 86 -19.13 10.39 -8.46
C PHE A 86 -18.46 11.47 -9.30
N GLU A 87 -18.28 12.66 -8.70
CA GLU A 87 -17.43 13.70 -9.27
C GLU A 87 -15.94 13.31 -9.18
N TYR A 88 -15.20 13.40 -10.28
CA TYR A 88 -13.75 13.13 -10.28
C TYR A 88 -12.95 14.33 -9.78
N ARG A 89 -12.06 14.11 -8.81
CA ARG A 89 -11.19 15.11 -8.19
C ARG A 89 -9.73 14.67 -8.26
N SER A 90 -8.84 15.62 -8.52
CA SER A 90 -7.43 15.37 -8.77
C SER A 90 -6.57 15.84 -7.60
N VAL A 91 -5.87 14.92 -6.95
CA VAL A 91 -4.95 15.19 -5.84
C VAL A 91 -3.55 15.49 -6.39
N PRO A 92 -2.80 16.47 -5.84
CA PRO A 92 -3.08 17.26 -4.62
C PRO A 92 -3.83 18.58 -4.84
N LYS A 93 -4.29 18.86 -6.07
CA LYS A 93 -4.99 20.10 -6.39
C LYS A 93 -6.30 20.23 -5.62
N ASP A 94 -7.10 19.17 -5.61
CA ASP A 94 -8.34 19.05 -4.86
C ASP A 94 -8.06 18.32 -3.53
N THR A 95 -8.73 18.76 -2.45
CA THR A 95 -8.61 18.14 -1.13
C THR A 95 -9.98 17.77 -0.60
N ILE A 96 -10.08 16.69 0.17
CA ILE A 96 -11.33 16.23 0.80
C ILE A 96 -11.95 17.36 1.64
N GLY A 97 -11.16 17.99 2.52
CA GLY A 97 -11.64 19.09 3.35
C GLY A 97 -12.07 20.32 2.54
N GLY A 98 -11.40 20.61 1.42
CA GLY A 98 -11.80 21.70 0.52
C GLY A 98 -13.13 21.42 -0.17
N TRP A 99 -13.30 20.21 -0.74
CA TRP A 99 -14.54 19.81 -1.40
C TRP A 99 -15.71 19.75 -0.42
N LEU A 100 -15.50 19.23 0.79
CA LEU A 100 -16.51 19.23 1.85
C LEU A 100 -16.91 20.65 2.26
N ALA A 101 -15.96 21.58 2.39
CA ALA A 101 -16.26 22.98 2.71
C ALA A 101 -17.09 23.69 1.61
N GLU A 102 -17.06 23.20 0.37
CA GLU A 102 -17.85 23.72 -0.74
C GLU A 102 -19.23 23.05 -0.88
N ASN A 103 -19.38 21.81 -0.41
CA ASN A 103 -20.53 20.97 -0.73
C ASN A 103 -21.35 20.50 0.48
N ALA A 104 -20.78 20.45 1.68
CA ALA A 104 -21.49 20.08 2.89
C ALA A 104 -22.38 21.23 3.37
N ALA A 105 -23.54 20.89 3.96
CA ALA A 105 -24.41 21.87 4.60
C ALA A 105 -23.74 22.48 5.84
N GLU A 106 -24.19 23.68 6.22
CA GLU A 106 -23.74 24.31 7.47
C GLU A 106 -24.06 23.41 8.67
N GLY A 107 -23.06 23.14 9.50
CA GLY A 107 -23.22 22.27 10.68
C GLY A 107 -23.30 20.77 10.38
N ALA A 108 -23.05 20.33 9.15
CA ALA A 108 -23.13 18.93 8.75
C ALA A 108 -22.24 18.00 9.59
N LEU A 109 -22.75 16.81 9.92
CA LEU A 109 -22.02 15.74 10.60
C LEU A 109 -21.44 14.77 9.56
N ILE A 110 -20.13 14.83 9.37
CA ILE A 110 -19.41 14.00 8.42
C ILE A 110 -18.70 12.87 9.18
N GLY A 111 -19.17 11.64 8.97
CA GLY A 111 -18.58 10.46 9.58
C GLY A 111 -17.22 10.11 8.98
N TYR A 112 -16.34 9.54 9.80
CA TYR A 112 -15.12 8.85 9.36
C TYR A 112 -14.87 7.65 10.27
N ASP A 113 -14.28 6.59 9.73
CA ASP A 113 -13.86 5.44 10.53
C ASP A 113 -12.52 5.76 11.23
N PRO A 114 -12.46 5.83 12.58
CA PRO A 114 -11.23 6.18 13.28
C PRO A 114 -10.12 5.13 13.13
N TRP A 115 -10.44 3.93 12.66
CA TRP A 115 -9.46 2.89 12.33
C TRP A 115 -8.84 3.07 10.93
N LEU A 116 -9.34 3.98 10.09
CA LEU A 116 -8.87 4.14 8.70
C LEU A 116 -8.19 5.50 8.44
N HIS A 117 -8.00 6.32 9.48
CA HIS A 117 -7.46 7.66 9.34
C HIS A 117 -6.46 8.00 10.45
N THR A 118 -5.37 8.69 10.13
CA THR A 118 -4.41 9.16 11.14
C THR A 118 -4.96 10.37 11.89
N ARG A 119 -4.45 10.62 13.12
CA ARG A 119 -4.82 11.82 13.90
C ARG A 119 -4.59 13.11 13.12
N LYS A 120 -3.42 13.23 12.49
CA LYS A 120 -3.01 14.39 11.68
C LYS A 120 -3.96 14.63 10.51
N TRP A 121 -4.42 13.58 9.84
CA TRP A 121 -5.41 13.71 8.77
C TRP A 121 -6.75 14.26 9.31
N VAL A 122 -7.22 13.73 10.43
CA VAL A 122 -8.49 14.17 11.06
C VAL A 122 -8.41 15.65 11.42
N GLU A 123 -7.32 16.09 12.05
CA GLU A 123 -7.10 17.50 12.42
C GLU A 123 -7.04 18.42 11.19
N MET A 124 -6.34 17.99 10.14
CA MET A 124 -6.23 18.76 8.90
C MET A 124 -7.60 18.97 8.25
N VAL A 125 -8.41 17.91 8.13
CA VAL A 125 -9.74 18.00 7.53
C VAL A 125 -10.67 18.80 8.43
N GLN A 126 -10.68 18.55 9.74
CA GLN A 126 -11.49 19.31 10.69
C GLN A 126 -11.22 20.81 10.62
N THR A 127 -9.94 21.22 10.52
CA THR A 127 -9.55 22.63 10.38
C THR A 127 -10.16 23.28 9.13
N LYS A 128 -10.28 22.53 8.02
CA LYS A 128 -10.92 23.05 6.79
C LYS A 128 -12.43 23.21 6.95
N LEU A 129 -13.07 22.37 7.76
CA LEU A 129 -14.52 22.39 8.00
C LEU A 129 -14.96 23.45 9.01
N GLU A 130 -14.07 24.02 9.81
CA GLU A 130 -14.40 25.08 10.79
C GLU A 130 -15.16 26.26 10.15
N ARG A 131 -14.83 26.60 8.91
CA ARG A 131 -15.44 27.71 8.17
C ARG A 131 -16.92 27.48 7.82
N THR A 132 -17.35 26.22 7.71
CA THR A 132 -18.74 25.85 7.42
C THR A 132 -19.47 25.34 8.67
N GLY A 133 -18.79 25.26 9.81
CA GLY A 133 -19.33 24.67 11.03
C GLY A 133 -19.56 23.15 10.96
N ALA A 134 -19.21 22.51 9.84
CA ALA A 134 -19.28 21.05 9.70
C ALA A 134 -18.29 20.36 10.64
N LYS A 135 -18.62 19.15 11.09
CA LYS A 135 -17.86 18.40 12.07
C LYS A 135 -17.51 17.03 11.54
N LEU A 136 -16.25 16.61 11.74
CA LEU A 136 -15.87 15.22 11.64
C LEU A 136 -16.30 14.48 12.90
N VAL A 137 -16.96 13.34 12.71
CA VAL A 137 -17.43 12.49 13.80
C VAL A 137 -16.86 11.08 13.61
N PRO A 138 -16.14 10.53 14.59
CA PRO A 138 -15.70 9.13 14.52
C PRO A 138 -16.93 8.23 14.58
N VAL A 139 -16.99 7.21 13.71
CA VAL A 139 -18.10 6.26 13.65
C VAL A 139 -17.60 4.83 13.75
N GLU A 140 -18.29 4.04 14.58
CA GLU A 140 -18.04 2.61 14.77
C GLU A 140 -19.38 1.91 15.00
N PRO A 141 -19.67 0.77 14.32
CA PRO A 141 -18.87 0.13 13.27
C PRO A 141 -18.88 0.94 11.96
N ASN A 142 -18.03 0.58 10.99
CA ASN A 142 -18.00 1.23 9.68
C ASN A 142 -19.39 1.16 8.98
N PRO A 143 -19.94 2.28 8.47
CA PRO A 143 -21.23 2.27 7.76
C PRO A 143 -21.27 1.40 6.49
N ILE A 144 -20.14 1.20 5.81
CA ILE A 144 -20.08 0.33 4.62
C ILE A 144 -20.30 -1.13 5.01
N ASP A 145 -19.68 -1.58 6.10
CA ASP A 145 -19.76 -2.98 6.54
C ASP A 145 -21.20 -3.36 6.92
N ALA A 146 -22.01 -2.39 7.38
CA ALA A 146 -23.42 -2.61 7.67
C ALA A 146 -24.28 -2.87 6.42
N VAL A 147 -23.81 -2.45 5.24
CA VAL A 147 -24.52 -2.63 3.95
C VAL A 147 -23.81 -3.62 3.00
N TRP A 148 -22.60 -4.06 3.33
CA TRP A 148 -21.82 -5.03 2.56
C TRP A 148 -22.15 -6.47 3.00
N GLN A 149 -23.25 -7.01 2.46
CA GLN A 149 -23.78 -8.31 2.86
C GLN A 149 -22.85 -9.51 2.61
N ASP A 150 -22.02 -9.43 1.57
CA ASP A 150 -21.08 -10.45 1.12
C ASP A 150 -19.62 -10.02 1.36
N GLN A 151 -19.37 -9.30 2.44
CA GLN A 151 -18.01 -8.90 2.82
C GLN A 151 -17.14 -10.14 3.02
N PRO A 152 -15.98 -10.24 2.32
CA PRO A 152 -15.03 -11.32 2.56
C PRO A 152 -14.51 -11.29 3.99
N GLU A 153 -14.22 -12.46 4.54
CA GLU A 153 -13.52 -12.57 5.82
C GLU A 153 -12.02 -12.21 5.64
N PRO A 154 -11.36 -11.71 6.70
CA PRO A 154 -9.90 -11.62 6.72
C PRO A 154 -9.26 -13.00 6.46
N SER A 155 -8.07 -13.00 5.84
CA SER A 155 -7.33 -14.23 5.56
C SER A 155 -7.10 -15.06 6.83
N ASP A 156 -7.26 -16.37 6.74
CA ASP A 156 -6.94 -17.34 7.81
C ASP A 156 -5.52 -17.91 7.69
N ALA A 157 -4.70 -17.37 6.77
CA ALA A 157 -3.37 -17.87 6.51
C ALA A 157 -2.46 -17.81 7.76
N GLN A 158 -1.67 -18.86 7.96
CA GLN A 158 -0.78 -18.98 9.10
C GLN A 158 0.43 -18.05 8.98
N ALA A 159 0.83 -17.46 10.11
CA ALA A 159 2.07 -16.73 10.19
C ALA A 159 3.27 -17.70 10.19
N GLN A 160 4.32 -17.34 9.48
CA GLN A 160 5.50 -18.16 9.25
C GLN A 160 6.73 -17.51 9.89
N VAL A 161 7.62 -18.35 10.42
CA VAL A 161 8.90 -17.88 10.98
C VAL A 161 9.83 -17.51 9.83
N HIS A 162 10.49 -16.35 9.95
CA HIS A 162 11.57 -15.94 9.09
C HIS A 162 12.89 -16.06 9.85
N ASP A 163 13.64 -17.12 9.59
CA ASP A 163 14.79 -17.46 10.42
C ASP A 163 15.92 -16.40 10.40
N ASN A 164 16.82 -16.51 11.37
CA ASN A 164 17.96 -15.59 11.49
C ASN A 164 19.00 -15.76 10.36
N ALA A 165 18.99 -16.89 9.64
CA ALA A 165 19.90 -17.11 8.52
C ALA A 165 19.51 -16.25 7.31
N ASN A 166 18.23 -15.90 7.17
CA ASN A 166 17.75 -14.94 6.18
C ASN A 166 17.67 -13.51 6.74
N ALA A 167 17.31 -13.35 8.01
CA ALA A 167 17.15 -12.02 8.62
C ALA A 167 18.48 -11.34 8.97
N GLY A 168 19.56 -12.09 9.18
CA GLY A 168 20.87 -11.58 9.63
C GLY A 168 20.92 -11.05 11.08
N GLN A 169 19.77 -10.83 11.70
CA GLN A 169 19.63 -10.35 13.06
C GLN A 169 18.41 -11.00 13.72
N SER A 170 18.55 -11.41 14.99
CA SER A 170 17.47 -12.02 15.74
C SER A 170 16.39 -11.03 16.16
N SER A 171 15.17 -11.55 16.30
CA SER A 171 14.02 -10.83 16.87
C SER A 171 14.34 -10.20 18.25
N SER A 172 15.11 -10.89 19.10
CA SER A 172 15.55 -10.36 20.39
C SER A 172 16.48 -9.15 20.27
N GLU A 173 17.43 -9.17 19.34
CA GLU A 173 18.34 -8.04 19.12
C GLU A 173 17.59 -6.82 18.55
N LYS A 174 16.64 -7.06 17.64
CA LYS A 174 15.78 -6.00 17.10
C LYS A 174 14.92 -5.36 18.18
N ARG A 175 14.30 -6.15 19.07
CA ARG A 175 13.53 -5.62 20.21
C ARG A 175 14.41 -4.87 21.21
N ALA A 176 15.67 -5.27 21.40
CA ALA A 176 16.60 -4.52 22.24
C ALA A 176 16.86 -3.11 21.69
N ILE A 177 16.99 -2.95 20.36
CA ILE A 177 17.12 -1.63 19.71
C ILE A 177 15.88 -0.77 19.98
N VAL A 178 14.67 -1.33 19.85
CA VAL A 178 13.42 -0.62 20.14
C VAL A 178 13.33 -0.23 21.62
N ALA A 179 13.69 -1.13 22.52
CA ALA A 179 13.71 -0.91 23.96
C ALA A 179 14.68 0.22 24.37
N ASP A 180 15.89 0.23 23.81
CA ASP A 180 16.87 1.30 24.05
C ASP A 180 16.38 2.64 23.50
N TRP A 181 15.73 2.63 22.34
CA TRP A 181 15.10 3.83 21.77
C TRP A 181 13.99 4.37 22.69
N LEU A 182 13.08 3.51 23.17
CA LEU A 182 12.00 3.89 24.09
C LEU A 182 12.55 4.57 25.35
N LYS A 183 13.57 3.97 25.98
CA LYS A 183 14.26 4.56 27.14
C LYS A 183 14.88 5.92 26.83
N SER A 184 15.47 6.08 25.64
CA SER A 184 16.08 7.35 25.22
C SER A 184 15.07 8.47 25.01
N GLN A 185 13.85 8.13 24.55
CA GLN A 185 12.77 9.09 24.31
C GLN A 185 11.88 9.31 25.56
N GLY A 186 11.98 8.44 26.57
CA GLY A 186 11.16 8.53 27.78
C GLY A 186 9.73 7.99 27.59
N HIS A 187 9.59 6.94 26.77
CA HIS A 187 8.34 6.22 26.58
C HIS A 187 8.39 4.87 27.31
N ASP A 188 7.27 4.45 27.87
CA ASP A 188 7.11 3.14 28.49
C ASP A 188 6.90 2.04 27.44
N ALA A 189 6.24 2.38 26.32
CA ALA A 189 5.97 1.46 25.23
C ALA A 189 5.73 2.20 23.89
N THR A 190 5.74 1.45 22.79
CA THR A 190 5.26 1.90 21.48
C THR A 190 4.22 0.93 20.94
N VAL A 191 3.21 1.47 20.26
CA VAL A 191 2.25 0.68 19.48
C VAL A 191 2.70 0.67 18.02
N ILE A 192 2.96 -0.53 17.50
CA ILE A 192 3.34 -0.76 16.11
C ILE A 192 2.14 -1.40 15.41
N SER A 193 1.56 -0.67 14.46
CA SER A 193 0.43 -1.09 13.63
C SER A 193 0.83 -1.47 12.20
N ALA A 194 1.94 -0.94 11.69
CA ALA A 194 2.45 -1.25 10.36
C ALA A 194 2.90 -2.72 10.30
N LEU A 195 2.30 -3.49 9.40
CA LEU A 195 2.46 -4.95 9.38
C LEU A 195 3.89 -5.38 8.98
N ASP A 196 4.54 -4.62 8.11
CA ASP A 196 5.93 -4.84 7.70
C ASP A 196 6.92 -4.56 8.85
N SER A 197 6.63 -3.56 9.69
CA SER A 197 7.37 -3.31 10.93
C SER A 197 7.24 -4.45 11.93
N ILE A 198 6.03 -4.99 12.14
CA ILE A 198 5.81 -6.16 13.00
C ILE A 198 6.54 -7.38 12.45
N ALA A 199 6.39 -7.64 11.15
CA ALA A 199 7.05 -8.74 10.44
C ALA A 199 8.58 -8.68 10.58
N TRP A 200 9.17 -7.49 10.42
CA TRP A 200 10.61 -7.28 10.56
C TRP A 200 11.07 -7.44 12.02
N LEU A 201 10.38 -6.81 12.97
CA LEU A 201 10.76 -6.80 14.39
C LEU A 201 10.69 -8.20 15.00
N LEU A 202 9.67 -8.98 14.63
CA LEU A 202 9.45 -10.31 15.18
C LEU A 202 10.10 -11.44 14.38
N ASN A 203 10.68 -11.14 13.21
CA ASN A 203 11.18 -12.16 12.27
C ASN A 203 10.06 -13.15 11.90
N ILE A 204 8.92 -12.62 11.46
CA ILE A 204 7.77 -13.39 10.99
C ILE A 204 7.34 -12.88 9.61
N ARG A 205 6.59 -13.70 8.87
CA ARG A 205 5.94 -13.37 7.60
C ARG A 205 4.52 -13.93 7.60
N GLY A 206 3.71 -13.53 6.63
CA GLY A 206 2.39 -14.08 6.40
C GLY A 206 2.00 -13.98 4.93
N SER A 207 0.73 -14.23 4.64
CA SER A 207 0.15 -14.09 3.31
C SER A 207 -1.28 -13.57 3.41
N ASP A 208 -1.50 -12.62 4.32
CA ASP A 208 -2.84 -12.06 4.57
C ASP A 208 -3.21 -10.94 3.59
N VAL A 209 -2.18 -10.30 3.04
CA VAL A 209 -2.27 -9.25 2.06
C VAL A 209 -1.58 -9.74 0.80
N ASP A 210 -2.29 -9.70 -0.33
CA ASP A 210 -1.71 -10.08 -1.61
C ASP A 210 -0.42 -9.29 -1.86
N HIS A 211 0.59 -9.99 -2.37
CA HIS A 211 1.88 -9.41 -2.73
C HIS A 211 2.75 -8.90 -1.58
N THR A 212 2.23 -8.85 -0.35
CA THR A 212 2.93 -8.32 0.82
C THR A 212 3.01 -9.42 1.88
N PRO A 213 4.21 -9.96 2.20
CA PRO A 213 4.34 -11.17 3.01
C PRO A 213 4.18 -10.89 4.52
N VAL A 214 3.01 -10.41 4.93
CA VAL A 214 2.69 -9.98 6.28
C VAL A 214 1.47 -10.72 6.85
N ALA A 215 1.37 -10.73 8.18
CA ALA A 215 0.24 -11.29 8.92
C ALA A 215 -0.48 -10.17 9.70
N LEU A 216 -1.80 -10.08 9.53
CA LEU A 216 -2.65 -9.10 10.20
C LEU A 216 -2.51 -9.21 11.71
N SER A 217 -1.90 -8.20 12.30
CA SER A 217 -1.54 -8.20 13.72
C SER A 217 -1.25 -6.80 14.24
N TYR A 218 -1.27 -6.66 15.56
CA TYR A 218 -0.77 -5.47 16.26
C TYR A 218 0.31 -5.87 17.26
N LEU A 219 1.20 -4.93 17.57
CA LEU A 219 2.25 -5.15 18.56
C LEU A 219 2.33 -3.96 19.53
N ILE A 220 2.36 -4.27 20.83
CA ILE A 220 2.75 -3.32 21.87
C ILE A 220 4.15 -3.75 22.34
N ALA A 221 5.17 -2.94 22.06
CA ALA A 221 6.55 -3.22 22.46
C ALA A 221 6.95 -2.36 23.67
N ASN A 222 7.50 -2.99 24.71
CA ASN A 222 7.87 -2.33 25.97
C ASN A 222 9.35 -1.95 26.00
N ASP A 223 9.70 -1.02 26.89
CA ASP A 223 11.05 -0.50 27.10
C ASP A 223 12.05 -1.53 27.68
N ASP A 224 11.61 -2.72 28.07
CA ASP A 224 12.42 -3.83 28.57
C ASP A 224 12.72 -4.91 27.51
N GLY A 225 12.22 -4.74 26.29
CA GLY A 225 12.40 -5.67 25.17
C GLY A 225 11.36 -6.81 25.14
N THR A 226 10.38 -6.81 26.05
CA THR A 226 9.18 -7.64 25.94
C THR A 226 8.15 -7.01 25.01
N ALA A 227 7.21 -7.82 24.52
CA ALA A 227 6.11 -7.32 23.70
C ALA A 227 4.83 -8.15 23.86
N GLU A 228 3.70 -7.56 23.47
CA GLU A 228 2.40 -8.24 23.31
C GLU A 228 2.02 -8.24 21.84
N LEU A 229 2.00 -9.43 21.22
CA LEU A 229 1.55 -9.64 19.84
C LEU A 229 0.07 -10.01 19.84
N PHE A 230 -0.75 -9.21 19.17
CA PHE A 230 -2.18 -9.43 18.99
C PHE A 230 -2.41 -9.97 17.59
N ILE A 231 -2.70 -11.27 17.48
CA ILE A 231 -2.85 -12.00 16.21
C ILE A 231 -3.98 -13.03 16.35
N ALA A 232 -4.66 -13.32 15.24
CA ALA A 232 -5.76 -14.30 15.26
C ALA A 232 -5.23 -15.69 15.69
N PRO A 233 -5.88 -16.40 16.63
CA PRO A 233 -5.34 -17.64 17.21
C PRO A 233 -5.01 -18.72 16.19
N GLU A 234 -5.81 -18.85 15.14
CA GLU A 234 -5.64 -19.81 14.04
C GLU A 234 -4.35 -19.61 13.23
N LYS A 235 -3.77 -18.40 13.27
CA LYS A 235 -2.52 -18.07 12.58
C LYS A 235 -1.28 -18.54 13.33
N VAL A 236 -1.43 -18.92 14.60
CA VAL A 236 -0.31 -19.23 15.50
C VAL A 236 -0.01 -20.73 15.47
N THR A 237 1.11 -21.09 14.85
CA THR A 237 1.59 -22.48 14.85
C THR A 237 2.45 -22.78 16.09
N PRO A 238 2.67 -24.06 16.44
CA PRO A 238 3.63 -24.45 17.49
C PRO A 238 5.05 -23.91 17.23
N GLU A 239 5.48 -23.91 15.98
CA GLU A 239 6.79 -23.39 15.55
C GLU A 239 6.88 -21.87 15.80
N LEU A 240 5.80 -21.14 15.49
CA LEU A 240 5.75 -19.70 15.76
C LEU A 240 5.80 -19.42 17.26
N SER A 241 5.03 -20.16 18.07
CA SER A 241 5.06 -20.01 19.53
C SER A 241 6.44 -20.29 20.11
N GLN A 242 7.14 -21.32 19.59
CA GLN A 242 8.50 -21.63 19.99
C GLN A 242 9.50 -20.51 19.59
N HIS A 243 9.36 -19.95 18.39
CA HIS A 243 10.20 -18.86 17.89
C HIS A 243 10.05 -17.58 18.71
N LEU A 244 8.82 -17.19 19.05
CA LEU A 244 8.53 -15.99 19.82
C LEU A 244 8.99 -16.10 21.29
N GLY A 245 8.86 -17.30 21.87
CA GLY A 245 9.30 -17.60 23.23
C GLY A 245 8.58 -16.78 24.31
N ASN A 246 9.09 -16.80 25.55
CA ASN A 246 8.42 -16.18 26.71
C ASN A 246 8.54 -14.66 26.77
N ALA A 247 9.36 -14.03 25.92
CA ALA A 247 9.51 -12.57 25.88
C ALA A 247 8.35 -11.88 25.14
N ILE A 248 7.54 -12.65 24.41
CA ILE A 248 6.42 -12.14 23.65
C ILE A 248 5.16 -12.86 24.12
N SER A 249 4.20 -12.08 24.64
CA SER A 249 2.88 -12.60 24.96
C SER A 249 2.04 -12.62 23.70
N ILE A 250 1.51 -13.79 23.33
CA ILE A 250 0.59 -13.93 22.20
C ILE A 250 -0.84 -13.80 22.74
N ARG A 251 -1.60 -12.88 22.16
CA ARG A 251 -2.97 -12.55 22.55
C ARG A 251 -3.88 -12.59 21.32
N ASP A 252 -5.17 -12.84 21.56
CA ASP A 252 -6.15 -12.79 20.47
C ASP A 252 -6.18 -11.36 19.90
N ARG A 253 -6.23 -11.24 18.57
CA ARG A 253 -6.32 -9.95 17.88
C ARG A 253 -7.47 -9.10 18.41
N ALA A 254 -8.60 -9.70 18.76
CA ALA A 254 -9.77 -9.01 19.30
C ALA A 254 -9.52 -8.33 20.66
N GLU A 255 -8.48 -8.75 21.40
CA GLU A 255 -8.13 -8.15 22.70
C GLU A 255 -7.36 -6.83 22.58
N PHE A 256 -6.90 -6.45 21.37
CA PHE A 256 -6.04 -5.29 21.16
C PHE A 256 -6.64 -3.99 21.69
N SER A 257 -7.89 -3.65 21.31
CA SER A 257 -8.56 -2.44 21.78
C SER A 257 -8.70 -2.39 23.31
N GLY A 258 -8.94 -3.55 23.93
CA GLY A 258 -9.00 -3.67 25.39
C GLY A 258 -7.63 -3.49 26.06
N ALA A 259 -6.56 -3.98 25.42
CA ALA A 259 -5.19 -3.80 25.90
C ALA A 259 -4.72 -2.34 25.85
N LEU A 260 -5.11 -1.59 24.83
CA LEU A 260 -4.89 -0.14 24.78
C LEU A 260 -5.53 0.57 25.99
N GLY A 261 -6.72 0.11 26.40
CA GLY A 261 -7.42 0.58 27.59
C GLY A 261 -6.70 0.30 28.91
N ALA A 262 -5.71 -0.59 28.93
CA ALA A 262 -4.91 -0.93 30.11
C ALA A 262 -3.63 -0.08 30.23
N LEU A 263 -3.37 0.85 29.30
CA LEU A 263 -2.18 1.70 29.27
C LEU A 263 -2.32 3.00 30.09
N SER A 264 -3.30 3.06 31.01
CA SER A 264 -3.51 4.19 31.92
C SER A 264 -2.22 4.60 32.64
N GLY A 265 -1.90 5.90 32.61
CA GLY A 265 -0.74 6.47 33.29
C GLY A 265 0.62 6.19 32.63
N LYS A 266 0.65 5.52 31.47
CA LYS A 266 1.87 5.29 30.68
C LYS A 266 2.06 6.34 29.58
N SER A 267 3.32 6.53 29.20
CA SER A 267 3.78 7.31 28.04
C SER A 267 3.96 6.37 26.84
N ILE A 268 3.14 6.54 25.81
CA ILE A 268 3.07 5.64 24.66
C ILE A 268 3.42 6.37 23.37
N SER A 269 4.36 5.83 22.60
CA SER A 269 4.69 6.37 21.27
C SER A 269 3.93 5.67 20.16
N ILE A 270 3.44 6.44 19.20
CA ILE A 270 2.68 5.98 18.03
C ILE A 270 3.21 6.68 16.78
N ASP A 271 3.34 5.94 15.68
CA ASP A 271 3.73 6.54 14.40
C ASP A 271 2.63 7.48 13.85
N PRO A 272 2.95 8.73 13.46
CA PRO A 272 1.95 9.68 12.97
C PRO A 272 1.36 9.34 11.59
N GLU A 273 2.02 8.48 10.81
CA GLU A 273 1.63 8.10 9.46
C GLU A 273 0.95 6.71 9.42
N TYR A 274 1.35 5.77 10.29
CA TYR A 274 0.74 4.42 10.37
C TYR A 274 -0.19 4.22 11.57
N GLY A 275 -0.11 5.10 12.58
CA GLY A 275 -0.97 5.08 13.75
C GLY A 275 -2.33 5.70 13.48
N VAL A 276 -3.36 4.85 13.44
CA VAL A 276 -4.74 5.27 13.21
C VAL A 276 -5.30 6.01 14.43
N ALA A 277 -6.24 6.93 14.19
CA ALA A 277 -6.77 7.82 15.20
C ALA A 277 -7.41 7.06 16.38
N ALA A 278 -8.02 5.90 16.12
CA ALA A 278 -8.60 5.04 17.15
C ALA A 278 -7.59 4.65 18.24
N ILE A 279 -6.35 4.33 17.87
CA ILE A 279 -5.32 3.88 18.82
C ILE A 279 -5.02 5.00 19.82
N ALA A 280 -4.74 6.21 19.32
CA ALA A 280 -4.48 7.36 20.18
C ALA A 280 -5.69 7.69 21.07
N GLN A 281 -6.90 7.69 20.50
CA GLN A 281 -8.14 7.97 21.23
C GLN A 281 -8.36 6.99 22.40
N LEU A 282 -8.17 5.69 22.17
CA LEU A 282 -8.40 4.66 23.20
C LEU A 282 -7.39 4.79 24.36
N ILE A 283 -6.12 5.09 24.05
CA ILE A 283 -5.09 5.30 25.08
C ILE A 283 -5.38 6.56 25.89
N GLU A 284 -5.71 7.67 25.23
CA GLU A 284 -6.02 8.95 25.88
C GLU A 284 -7.27 8.83 26.77
N GLN A 285 -8.31 8.14 26.30
CA GLN A 285 -9.53 7.87 27.08
C GLN A 285 -9.27 7.03 28.32
N ALA A 286 -8.29 6.12 28.25
CA ALA A 286 -7.84 5.34 29.39
C ALA A 286 -6.93 6.10 30.36
N GLY A 287 -6.54 7.35 30.04
CA GLY A 287 -5.63 8.16 30.85
C GLY A 287 -4.15 7.89 30.59
N GLY A 288 -3.81 7.26 29.46
CA GLY A 288 -2.44 7.24 28.95
C GLY A 288 -2.07 8.57 28.26
N THR A 289 -0.77 8.80 28.06
CA THR A 289 -0.24 9.94 27.31
C THR A 289 0.33 9.44 25.99
N VAL A 290 -0.08 10.04 24.87
CA VAL A 290 0.40 9.67 23.54
C VAL A 290 1.41 10.69 23.05
N SER A 291 2.54 10.20 22.53
CA SER A 291 3.49 10.96 21.71
C SER A 291 3.51 10.42 20.28
N PHE A 292 3.68 11.32 19.32
CA PHE A 292 3.74 10.97 17.91
C PHE A 292 5.19 11.00 17.42
N ASP A 293 5.81 9.83 17.35
CA ASP A 293 7.19 9.66 16.89
C ASP A 293 7.22 8.62 15.79
N ARG A 294 8.17 8.74 14.85
CA ARG A 294 8.33 7.73 13.81
C ARG A 294 8.55 6.35 14.44
N ASP A 295 7.87 5.34 13.91
CA ASP A 295 8.04 3.94 14.29
C ASP A 295 9.54 3.59 14.37
N PRO A 296 10.02 3.11 15.54
CA PRO A 296 11.43 2.88 15.79
C PRO A 296 12.04 1.76 14.93
N THR A 297 11.23 0.98 14.22
CA THR A 297 11.68 -0.06 13.30
C THR A 297 11.96 0.46 11.89
N ILE A 298 11.37 1.60 11.48
CA ILE A 298 11.45 2.10 10.09
C ILE A 298 12.88 2.36 9.65
N LEU A 299 13.67 3.08 10.46
CA LEU A 299 15.04 3.40 10.09
C LEU A 299 15.95 2.16 10.14
N PRO A 300 15.94 1.33 11.20
CA PRO A 300 16.69 0.08 11.21
C PRO A 300 16.39 -0.83 10.02
N LYS A 301 15.12 -1.05 9.67
CA LYS A 301 14.74 -1.94 8.55
C LYS A 301 15.04 -1.34 7.17
N ALA A 302 15.10 -0.01 7.06
CA ALA A 302 15.52 0.65 5.82
C ALA A 302 17.01 0.40 5.49
N ILE A 303 17.84 0.16 6.51
CA ILE A 303 19.28 -0.08 6.37
C ILE A 303 19.55 -1.58 6.45
N LYS A 304 19.56 -2.25 5.30
CA LYS A 304 19.73 -3.70 5.20
C LYS A 304 21.10 -4.14 5.72
N ASN A 305 21.13 -5.15 6.57
CA ASN A 305 22.39 -5.77 7.00
C ASN A 305 23.02 -6.62 5.88
N ASP A 306 24.24 -7.11 6.08
CA ASP A 306 24.98 -7.83 5.03
C ASP A 306 24.27 -9.10 4.54
N VAL A 307 23.55 -9.79 5.42
CA VAL A 307 22.77 -11.00 5.08
C VAL A 307 21.56 -10.62 4.24
N GLU A 308 20.77 -9.62 4.67
CA GLU A 308 19.61 -9.12 3.91
C GLU A 308 20.05 -8.58 2.53
N GLN A 309 21.15 -7.82 2.48
CA GLN A 309 21.71 -7.34 1.22
C GLN A 309 22.10 -8.48 0.28
N GLN A 310 22.72 -9.53 0.80
CA GLN A 310 23.10 -10.69 -0.01
C GLN A 310 21.87 -11.45 -0.50
N GLY A 311 20.86 -11.65 0.35
CA GLY A 311 19.58 -12.23 -0.04
C GLY A 311 18.90 -11.45 -1.17
N HIS A 312 18.88 -10.11 -1.09
CA HIS A 312 18.37 -9.28 -2.19
C HIS A 312 19.17 -9.47 -3.50
N ARG A 313 20.50 -9.59 -3.44
CA ARG A 313 21.32 -9.87 -4.63
C ARG A 313 20.99 -11.24 -5.23
N ASP A 314 20.80 -12.25 -4.40
CA ASP A 314 20.51 -13.62 -4.82
C ASP A 314 19.08 -13.74 -5.39
N ALA A 315 18.11 -13.01 -4.82
CA ALA A 315 16.77 -12.84 -5.36
C ALA A 315 16.78 -12.13 -6.71
N GLN A 316 17.47 -10.98 -6.83
CA GLN A 316 17.59 -10.26 -8.10
C GLN A 316 18.32 -11.06 -9.18
N ALA A 317 19.32 -11.87 -8.83
CA ALA A 317 20.02 -12.73 -9.78
C ALA A 317 19.09 -13.80 -10.37
N ARG A 318 18.27 -14.44 -9.52
CA ARG A 318 17.25 -15.42 -9.95
C ARG A 318 16.16 -14.76 -10.80
N ASP A 319 15.62 -13.63 -10.34
CA ASP A 319 14.57 -12.91 -11.06
C ASP A 319 15.07 -12.36 -12.41
N GLY A 320 16.30 -11.85 -12.44
CA GLY A 320 16.94 -11.37 -13.68
C GLY A 320 17.10 -12.48 -14.73
N ALA A 321 17.39 -13.71 -14.31
CA ALA A 321 17.43 -14.85 -15.22
C ALA A 321 16.05 -15.20 -15.78
N ALA A 322 14.99 -15.12 -14.96
CA ALA A 322 13.61 -15.32 -15.41
C ALA A 322 13.17 -14.23 -16.40
N VAL A 323 13.47 -12.95 -16.11
CA VAL A 323 13.16 -11.82 -16.99
C VAL A 323 13.93 -11.93 -18.31
N ALA A 324 15.21 -12.33 -18.29
CA ALA A 324 15.98 -12.51 -19.53
C ALA A 324 15.37 -13.60 -20.44
N ARG A 325 14.90 -14.71 -19.86
CA ARG A 325 14.19 -15.77 -20.60
C ARG A 325 12.86 -15.29 -21.15
N PHE A 326 12.11 -14.54 -20.34
CA PHE A 326 10.87 -13.92 -20.77
C PHE A 326 11.09 -12.98 -21.96
N LEU A 327 12.07 -12.08 -21.90
CA LEU A 327 12.37 -11.16 -22.99
C LEU A 327 12.78 -11.90 -24.27
N HIS A 328 13.56 -12.98 -24.15
CA HIS A 328 13.90 -13.82 -25.30
C HIS A 328 12.69 -14.52 -25.91
N TRP A 329 11.79 -15.05 -25.08
CA TRP A 329 10.54 -15.65 -25.53
C TRP A 329 9.64 -14.60 -26.20
N LEU A 330 9.49 -13.44 -25.59
CA LEU A 330 8.66 -12.34 -26.10
C LEU A 330 9.16 -11.84 -27.45
N GLU A 331 10.47 -11.67 -27.63
CA GLU A 331 11.10 -11.27 -28.90
C GLU A 331 10.72 -12.22 -30.06
N ARG A 332 10.55 -13.51 -29.77
CA ARG A 332 10.23 -14.52 -30.77
C ARG A 332 8.75 -14.62 -31.07
N GLU A 333 7.93 -14.63 -30.01
CA GLU A 333 6.51 -14.99 -30.13
C GLU A 333 5.61 -13.76 -30.32
N ALA A 334 5.89 -12.61 -29.68
CA ALA A 334 5.05 -11.41 -29.76
C ALA A 334 4.90 -10.82 -31.18
N PRO A 335 5.91 -10.85 -32.08
CA PRO A 335 5.75 -10.36 -33.45
C PRO A 335 4.68 -11.07 -34.29
N SER A 336 4.20 -12.24 -33.86
CA SER A 336 3.07 -12.94 -34.48
C SER A 336 1.75 -12.18 -34.35
N GLY A 337 1.61 -11.37 -33.30
CA GLY A 337 0.35 -10.75 -32.90
C GLY A 337 -0.64 -11.69 -32.20
N GLU A 338 -0.24 -12.94 -31.89
CA GLU A 338 -1.09 -13.94 -31.23
C GLU A 338 -0.98 -13.92 -29.70
N ILE A 339 0.07 -13.29 -29.16
CA ILE A 339 0.27 -13.14 -27.71
C ILE A 339 -0.45 -11.90 -27.23
N ASP A 340 -1.25 -12.01 -26.18
CA ASP A 340 -1.90 -10.90 -25.50
C ASP A 340 -1.20 -10.55 -24.17
N GLU A 341 -1.64 -9.46 -23.55
CA GLU A 341 -1.09 -8.95 -22.29
C GLU A 341 -1.20 -9.98 -21.15
N LEU A 342 -2.37 -10.63 -21.01
CA LEU A 342 -2.57 -11.68 -20.00
C LEU A 342 -1.63 -12.88 -20.22
N ALA A 343 -1.46 -13.34 -21.45
CA ALA A 343 -0.56 -14.43 -21.78
C ALA A 343 0.90 -14.06 -21.50
N ALA A 344 1.32 -12.83 -21.81
CA ALA A 344 2.66 -12.36 -21.51
C ALA A 344 2.94 -12.27 -20.00
N ALA A 345 2.00 -11.72 -19.22
CA ALA A 345 2.10 -11.68 -17.75
C ALA A 345 2.17 -13.11 -17.16
N ALA A 346 1.29 -14.00 -17.61
CA ALA A 346 1.27 -15.40 -17.17
C ALA A 346 2.59 -16.11 -17.50
N LYS A 347 3.16 -15.86 -18.68
CA LYS A 347 4.42 -16.46 -19.10
C LYS A 347 5.61 -15.99 -18.29
N LEU A 348 5.65 -14.71 -17.90
CA LEU A 348 6.69 -14.20 -17.00
C LEU A 348 6.59 -14.85 -15.61
N LYS A 349 5.37 -15.00 -15.07
CA LYS A 349 5.13 -15.72 -13.81
C LYS A 349 5.57 -17.18 -13.88
N GLU A 350 5.33 -17.85 -15.01
CA GLU A 350 5.83 -19.21 -15.27
C GLU A 350 7.35 -19.27 -15.17
N PHE A 351 8.07 -18.39 -15.87
CA PHE A 351 9.54 -18.38 -15.82
C PHE A 351 10.10 -18.09 -14.42
N ARG A 352 9.44 -17.23 -13.63
CA ARG A 352 9.81 -17.01 -12.22
C ARG A 352 9.66 -18.27 -11.37
N ARG A 353 8.59 -19.04 -11.58
CA ARG A 353 8.35 -20.33 -10.89
C ARG A 353 9.36 -21.39 -11.30
N GLU A 354 9.76 -21.45 -12.56
CA GLU A 354 10.73 -22.44 -13.05
C GLU A 354 12.15 -22.20 -12.51
N HIS A 355 12.50 -20.96 -12.19
CA HIS A 355 13.87 -20.54 -11.89
C HIS A 355 14.12 -20.08 -10.44
N GLY A 356 13.23 -20.41 -9.51
CA GLY A 356 13.45 -20.05 -8.10
C GLY A 356 12.35 -20.47 -7.14
N ASP A 357 12.46 -19.92 -5.93
CA ASP A 357 11.55 -20.12 -4.80
C ASP A 357 10.54 -18.96 -4.74
N LEU A 358 9.82 -18.73 -5.86
CA LEU A 358 8.82 -17.68 -5.96
C LEU A 358 7.69 -17.98 -4.95
N ARG A 359 7.56 -17.12 -3.94
CA ARG A 359 6.52 -17.21 -2.90
C ARG A 359 5.23 -16.56 -3.38
N ASP A 360 5.35 -15.37 -3.96
CA ASP A 360 4.28 -14.64 -4.62
C ASP A 360 4.90 -13.65 -5.63
N LEU A 361 4.09 -12.94 -6.40
CA LEU A 361 4.50 -11.70 -7.04
C LEU A 361 4.60 -10.59 -5.98
N SER A 362 5.46 -9.60 -6.18
CA SER A 362 5.55 -8.42 -5.29
C SER A 362 4.52 -7.33 -5.61
N PHE A 363 3.84 -7.44 -6.76
CA PHE A 363 2.66 -6.70 -7.16
C PHE A 363 2.05 -7.35 -8.41
N ASP A 364 0.81 -6.98 -8.77
CA ASP A 364 0.21 -7.39 -10.05
C ASP A 364 1.09 -6.95 -11.22
N THR A 365 1.45 -7.89 -12.11
CA THR A 365 2.29 -7.56 -13.26
C THR A 365 1.56 -6.60 -14.20
N ILE A 366 2.16 -5.44 -14.43
CA ILE A 366 1.75 -4.50 -15.47
C ILE A 366 2.27 -5.05 -16.79
N SER A 367 1.39 -5.62 -17.61
CA SER A 367 1.69 -6.06 -18.97
C SER A 367 0.90 -5.19 -19.92
N ALA A 368 1.57 -4.27 -20.60
CA ALA A 368 0.91 -3.17 -21.29
C ALA A 368 1.40 -3.02 -22.73
N ALA A 369 0.50 -3.22 -23.69
CA ALA A 369 0.76 -3.12 -25.12
C ALA A 369 0.29 -1.78 -25.70
N GLY A 370 1.12 -1.19 -26.55
CA GLY A 370 0.80 0.04 -27.28
C GLY A 370 0.30 1.17 -26.36
N PRO A 371 -0.93 1.68 -26.57
CA PRO A 371 -1.48 2.76 -25.76
C PRO A 371 -1.58 2.47 -24.26
N HIS A 372 -1.76 1.21 -23.85
CA HIS A 372 -1.83 0.85 -22.42
C HIS A 372 -0.52 1.16 -21.69
N ALA A 373 0.63 1.12 -22.39
CA ALA A 373 1.92 1.47 -21.80
C ALA A 373 2.04 2.95 -21.40
N ALA A 374 1.09 3.81 -21.79
CA ALA A 374 1.01 5.20 -21.34
C ALA A 374 0.35 5.36 -19.96
N LEU A 375 -0.22 4.28 -19.40
CA LEU A 375 -0.91 4.27 -18.11
C LEU A 375 0.03 3.67 -17.06
N PRO A 376 0.58 4.47 -16.11
CA PRO A 376 1.66 4.00 -15.23
C PRO A 376 1.31 2.77 -14.39
N HIS A 377 0.05 2.66 -13.94
CA HIS A 377 -0.44 1.57 -13.10
C HIS A 377 -1.52 0.75 -13.82
N TYR A 378 -1.37 0.56 -15.14
CA TYR A 378 -2.28 -0.28 -15.91
C TYR A 378 -2.36 -1.69 -15.32
N ARG A 379 -3.58 -2.15 -15.05
CA ARG A 379 -3.85 -3.52 -14.67
C ARG A 379 -4.68 -4.17 -15.76
N VAL A 380 -4.08 -5.13 -16.44
CA VAL A 380 -4.79 -5.94 -17.43
C VAL A 380 -5.81 -6.86 -16.73
N ASP A 381 -7.00 -6.95 -17.31
CA ASP A 381 -8.06 -7.88 -16.93
C ASP A 381 -8.74 -8.45 -18.19
N GLU A 382 -9.72 -9.34 -18.01
CA GLU A 382 -10.41 -9.98 -19.14
C GLU A 382 -11.13 -9.00 -20.10
N HIS A 383 -11.47 -7.80 -19.64
CA HIS A 383 -12.16 -6.77 -20.43
C HIS A 383 -11.18 -5.82 -21.12
N SER A 384 -10.06 -5.48 -20.46
CA SER A 384 -9.04 -4.57 -20.99
C SER A 384 -7.98 -5.27 -21.85
N ASN A 385 -7.81 -6.59 -21.71
CA ASN A 385 -6.79 -7.38 -22.40
C ASN A 385 -6.85 -7.22 -23.93
N ILE A 386 -5.71 -6.86 -24.52
CA ILE A 386 -5.52 -6.79 -25.97
C ILE A 386 -4.36 -7.67 -26.44
N PRO A 387 -4.39 -8.18 -27.69
CA PRO A 387 -3.21 -8.74 -28.33
C PRO A 387 -2.09 -7.70 -28.38
N ILE A 388 -0.85 -8.12 -28.18
CA ILE A 388 0.34 -7.28 -28.36
C ILE A 388 0.48 -6.97 -29.85
N PRO A 389 0.25 -5.73 -30.31
CA PRO A 389 0.28 -5.44 -31.72
C PRO A 389 1.71 -5.57 -32.28
N PRO A 390 1.92 -6.17 -33.45
CA PRO A 390 3.21 -6.10 -34.12
C PRO A 390 3.60 -4.64 -34.39
N SER A 391 4.90 -4.33 -34.36
CA SER A 391 5.43 -2.97 -34.54
C SER A 391 4.88 -1.98 -33.51
N SER A 392 4.93 -2.35 -32.23
CA SER A 392 4.44 -1.52 -31.13
C SER A 392 5.35 -1.56 -29.90
N ILE A 393 5.12 -0.61 -28.99
CA ILE A 393 5.75 -0.62 -27.67
C ILE A 393 5.07 -1.69 -26.82
N TYR A 394 5.85 -2.46 -26.08
CA TYR A 394 5.39 -3.28 -24.98
C TYR A 394 6.15 -2.91 -23.72
N LEU A 395 5.42 -2.64 -22.64
CA LEU A 395 5.97 -2.37 -21.32
C LEU A 395 5.58 -3.52 -20.39
N VAL A 396 6.56 -4.03 -19.65
CA VAL A 396 6.34 -4.95 -18.55
C VAL A 396 6.93 -4.38 -17.28
N ASP A 397 6.10 -4.17 -16.26
CA ASP A 397 6.52 -3.87 -14.90
C ASP A 397 6.10 -4.99 -13.97
N SER A 398 7.05 -5.53 -13.22
CA SER A 398 6.79 -6.78 -12.49
C SER A 398 7.84 -7.07 -11.44
N GLY A 399 7.48 -7.91 -10.46
CA GLY A 399 8.44 -8.39 -9.48
C GLY A 399 8.00 -9.68 -8.79
N GLY A 400 8.88 -10.21 -7.95
CA GLY A 400 8.67 -11.44 -7.20
C GLY A 400 9.01 -11.28 -5.72
N GLN A 401 8.27 -12.00 -4.89
CA GLN A 401 8.60 -12.26 -3.49
C GLN A 401 9.36 -13.58 -3.39
N TYR A 402 10.53 -13.54 -2.79
CA TYR A 402 11.37 -14.68 -2.47
C TYR A 402 11.65 -14.69 -0.96
N LEU A 403 12.04 -15.84 -0.41
CA LEU A 403 12.30 -15.97 1.04
C LEU A 403 13.34 -14.95 1.55
N ASP A 404 14.32 -14.67 0.72
CA ASP A 404 15.55 -13.90 0.95
C ASP A 404 15.52 -12.51 0.31
N GLY A 405 14.45 -12.13 -0.41
CA GLY A 405 14.35 -10.79 -0.97
C GLY A 405 13.13 -10.54 -1.86
N THR A 406 12.85 -9.26 -2.09
CA THR A 406 11.80 -8.77 -2.98
C THR A 406 12.44 -8.16 -4.23
N THR A 407 11.84 -8.36 -5.39
CA THR A 407 12.26 -7.74 -6.66
C THR A 407 11.18 -6.85 -7.24
N ASP A 408 11.62 -5.89 -8.04
CA ASP A 408 10.79 -4.94 -8.80
C ASP A 408 11.61 -4.50 -10.01
N ILE A 409 11.08 -4.71 -11.22
CA ILE A 409 11.79 -4.45 -12.46
C ILE A 409 10.83 -4.15 -13.62
N THR A 410 11.05 -2.98 -14.22
CA THR A 410 10.38 -2.57 -15.46
C THR A 410 11.29 -2.70 -16.68
N ARG A 411 10.73 -3.15 -17.81
CA ARG A 411 11.36 -3.04 -19.14
C ARG A 411 10.34 -2.59 -20.18
N THR A 412 10.78 -1.68 -21.05
CA THR A 412 10.03 -1.27 -22.24
C THR A 412 10.80 -1.74 -23.47
N VAL A 413 10.13 -2.48 -24.34
CA VAL A 413 10.72 -3.04 -25.57
C VAL A 413 9.88 -2.67 -26.77
N TRP A 414 10.49 -2.75 -27.94
CA TRP A 414 9.80 -2.64 -29.22
C TRP A 414 9.55 -4.04 -29.78
N VAL A 415 8.29 -4.35 -30.07
CA VAL A 415 7.88 -5.61 -30.71
C VAL A 415 7.89 -5.39 -32.21
N GLY A 416 8.72 -6.12 -32.95
CA GLY A 416 8.88 -5.97 -34.41
C GLY A 416 7.64 -6.38 -35.23
N PRO A 417 7.73 -6.40 -36.58
CA PRO A 417 8.94 -6.24 -37.39
C PRO A 417 9.26 -4.81 -37.87
N GLY A 418 8.35 -3.85 -37.65
CA GLY A 418 8.58 -2.45 -38.04
C GLY A 418 9.62 -1.76 -37.17
N GLU A 419 9.84 -0.46 -37.42
CA GLU A 419 10.77 0.38 -36.66
C GLU A 419 10.01 1.39 -35.80
N PRO A 420 10.47 1.70 -34.58
CA PRO A 420 9.88 2.75 -33.76
C PRO A 420 10.07 4.12 -34.42
N SER A 421 9.14 5.04 -34.17
CA SER A 421 9.24 6.41 -34.67
C SER A 421 10.42 7.18 -34.03
N ASP A 422 10.85 8.26 -34.69
CA ASP A 422 11.88 9.16 -34.14
C ASP A 422 11.48 9.71 -32.75
N GLU A 423 10.19 10.03 -32.58
CA GLU A 423 9.68 10.51 -31.30
C GLU A 423 9.79 9.44 -30.21
N MET A 424 9.37 8.20 -30.48
CA MET A 424 9.44 7.10 -29.51
C MET A 424 10.89 6.84 -29.07
N ARG A 425 11.83 6.84 -30.02
CA ARG A 425 13.26 6.69 -29.73
C ARG A 425 13.81 7.85 -28.89
N ASP A 426 13.44 9.08 -29.21
CA ASP A 426 13.82 10.26 -28.42
C ASP A 426 13.28 10.17 -26.98
N ARG A 427 12.00 9.81 -26.79
CA ARG A 427 11.41 9.68 -25.44
C ARG A 427 12.10 8.59 -24.63
N TYR A 428 12.24 7.39 -25.19
CA TYR A 428 12.93 6.28 -24.54
C TYR A 428 14.36 6.65 -24.15
N THR A 429 15.10 7.30 -25.05
CA THR A 429 16.49 7.69 -24.81
C THR A 429 16.60 8.73 -23.68
N ARG A 430 15.66 9.67 -23.56
CA ARG A 430 15.65 10.65 -22.45
C ARG A 430 15.40 9.98 -21.10
N VAL A 431 14.44 9.06 -21.04
CA VAL A 431 14.18 8.25 -19.83
C VAL A 431 15.43 7.46 -19.45
N LEU A 432 16.06 6.77 -20.41
CA LEU A 432 17.29 6.02 -20.18
C LEU A 432 18.45 6.91 -19.69
N LYS A 433 18.61 8.11 -20.26
CA LYS A 433 19.60 9.09 -19.77
C LYS A 433 19.34 9.49 -18.31
N GLY A 434 18.07 9.69 -17.95
CA GLY A 434 17.67 9.99 -16.58
C GLY A 434 18.01 8.85 -15.61
N HIS A 435 17.66 7.62 -15.99
CA HIS A 435 17.98 6.41 -15.22
C HIS A 435 19.50 6.29 -14.97
N ILE A 436 20.31 6.40 -16.03
CA ILE A 436 21.78 6.33 -15.92
C ILE A 436 22.35 7.48 -15.07
N ALA A 437 21.78 8.69 -15.17
CA ALA A 437 22.25 9.83 -14.41
C ALA A 437 22.08 9.65 -12.89
N ILE A 438 21.06 8.91 -12.46
CA ILE A 438 20.87 8.55 -11.05
C ILE A 438 21.78 7.40 -10.66
N ASP A 439 21.85 6.34 -11.48
CA ASP A 439 22.67 5.15 -11.20
C ASP A 439 24.16 5.50 -11.00
N LEU A 440 24.65 6.50 -11.73
CA LEU A 440 26.02 6.99 -11.65
C LEU A 440 26.23 8.17 -10.69
N ALA A 441 25.18 8.64 -10.00
CA ALA A 441 25.27 9.82 -9.17
C ALA A 441 26.18 9.59 -7.95
N LEU A 442 27.11 10.52 -7.71
CA LEU A 442 27.87 10.61 -6.47
C LEU A 442 27.33 11.76 -5.64
N PHE A 443 26.97 11.48 -4.39
CA PHE A 443 26.40 12.48 -3.48
C PHE A 443 26.93 12.31 -2.05
N PRO A 444 26.99 13.39 -1.24
CA PRO A 444 27.41 13.30 0.15
C PRO A 444 26.48 12.40 0.99
N GLN A 445 27.06 11.71 1.97
CA GLN A 445 26.27 10.99 2.98
C GLN A 445 25.28 11.94 3.67
N GLY A 446 24.02 11.49 3.81
CA GLY A 446 22.93 12.29 4.37
C GLY A 446 22.13 13.10 3.33
N THR A 447 22.49 13.04 2.05
CA THR A 447 21.63 13.56 0.97
C THR A 447 20.32 12.79 0.93
N ALA A 448 19.18 13.50 0.98
CA ALA A 448 17.87 12.90 0.88
C ALA A 448 17.55 12.48 -0.57
N GLY A 449 16.79 11.39 -0.75
CA GLY A 449 16.43 10.89 -2.08
C GLY A 449 15.70 11.92 -2.96
N SER A 450 14.90 12.82 -2.35
CA SER A 450 14.23 13.90 -3.09
C SER A 450 15.19 14.89 -3.75
N GLN A 451 16.42 15.03 -3.24
CA GLN A 451 17.41 15.96 -3.78
C GLN A 451 18.06 15.46 -5.07
N ILE A 452 17.93 14.16 -5.38
CA ILE A 452 18.46 13.54 -6.60
C ILE A 452 17.37 13.23 -7.65
N ASP A 453 16.09 13.43 -7.33
CA ASP A 453 14.95 13.20 -8.24
C ASP A 453 15.08 13.99 -9.56
N ALA A 454 15.56 15.24 -9.48
CA ALA A 454 15.75 16.09 -10.67
C ALA A 454 16.78 15.52 -11.66
N PHE A 455 17.69 14.63 -11.25
CA PHE A 455 18.70 14.05 -12.14
C PHE A 455 18.06 13.13 -13.18
N ALA A 456 16.97 12.43 -12.84
CA ALA A 456 16.19 11.64 -13.79
C ALA A 456 15.36 12.53 -14.74
N ARG A 457 14.81 13.64 -14.24
CA ARG A 457 13.86 14.47 -14.98
C ARG A 457 14.48 15.46 -15.95
N GLN A 458 15.68 15.96 -15.66
CA GLN A 458 16.29 17.08 -16.40
C GLN A 458 16.31 16.90 -17.93
N PHE A 459 16.46 15.68 -18.44
CA PHE A 459 16.51 15.40 -19.88
C PHE A 459 15.13 15.46 -20.55
N LEU A 460 14.07 15.16 -19.81
CA LEU A 460 12.68 15.34 -20.25
C LEU A 460 12.29 16.82 -20.15
N TRP A 461 12.64 17.49 -19.05
CA TRP A 461 12.35 18.92 -18.85
C TRP A 461 12.97 19.80 -19.95
N GLN A 462 14.18 19.48 -20.43
CA GLN A 462 14.81 20.17 -21.57
C GLN A 462 13.99 20.11 -22.86
N ALA A 463 13.09 19.14 -22.98
CA ALA A 463 12.15 18.99 -24.10
C ALA A 463 10.71 19.44 -23.75
N GLY A 464 10.49 20.01 -22.56
CA GLY A 464 9.15 20.41 -22.10
C GLY A 464 8.26 19.23 -21.69
N LEU A 465 8.85 18.11 -21.28
CA LEU A 465 8.17 16.87 -20.89
C LEU A 465 8.42 16.51 -19.43
N ASP A 466 7.57 15.67 -18.84
CA ASP A 466 7.74 15.12 -17.49
C ASP A 466 6.99 13.77 -17.35
N TYR A 467 7.16 13.09 -16.22
CA TYR A 467 6.36 11.92 -15.81
C TYR A 467 5.69 12.13 -14.44
N ALA A 468 4.43 11.70 -14.32
CA ALA A 468 3.53 12.05 -13.21
C ALA A 468 3.63 11.11 -12.00
N HIS A 469 4.83 10.63 -11.67
CA HIS A 469 5.12 9.81 -10.49
C HIS A 469 6.52 10.12 -9.93
N GLY A 470 6.84 9.60 -8.73
CA GLY A 470 8.18 9.71 -8.15
C GLY A 470 9.24 8.94 -8.94
N THR A 471 10.51 9.28 -8.76
CA THR A 471 11.62 8.61 -9.47
C THR A 471 11.97 7.23 -8.93
N GLY A 472 11.69 6.96 -7.66
CA GLY A 472 11.90 5.66 -7.04
C GLY A 472 11.39 5.65 -5.60
N HIS A 473 11.39 4.47 -5.00
CA HIS A 473 10.96 4.21 -3.62
C HIS A 473 11.93 3.24 -2.93
N GLY A 474 11.85 3.15 -1.61
CA GLY A 474 12.50 2.07 -0.87
C GLY A 474 11.76 0.74 -1.11
N GLY A 475 12.51 -0.36 -1.06
CA GLY A 475 11.95 -1.71 -0.94
C GLY A 475 12.10 -2.29 0.46
#